data_AF-A0A176VVB2-F1
#
_entry.id   AF-A0A176VVB2-F1
#
_cell.length_a   1.000
_cell.length_b   1.000
_cell.length_c   1.000
_cell.angle_alpha   90.00
_cell.angle_beta   90.00
_cell.angle_gamma   90.00
#
_symmetry.space_group_name_H-M   'P 1'
#
loop_
_entity.id
_entity.type
_entity.pdbx_description
1 polymer ?
#
loop_
_entity_poly.entity_id
_entity_poly.type
_entity_poly.pdbx_seq_one_letter_code
_entity_poly.pdbx_strand_id
1 'polypeptide(L)'
;MARKYGRVGMKDPFMYTSSINHGLLTEKALRDVFEITSYINFGTAEEPLPYPVKFKDRDSFFGKQIMTQTPKWGFQTNDVFFQKEHPWVFDGDLFVDRNMYVESQPDRYKGFWTSDFSKRDEYTNVMRTEQYREQLKLENKHSKKSVEQSEDRIKAIKAQYPDIDKPHRTRVINDWILSALHDA
;
A
#
# COMPACT_ATOMS: atom_id res chain seq x y z
N MET A 1 -96.93 82.09 -4.75
CA MET A 1 -96.66 82.35 -6.18
C MET A 1 -95.90 81.18 -6.76
N ALA A 2 -96.58 80.31 -7.50
CA ALA A 2 -95.97 79.23 -8.24
C ALA A 2 -95.28 79.79 -9.49
N ARG A 3 -94.03 79.38 -9.75
CA ARG A 3 -93.49 79.37 -11.12
C ARG A 3 -93.01 77.96 -11.43
N LYS A 4 -93.87 77.24 -12.14
CA LYS A 4 -93.54 76.07 -12.95
C LYS A 4 -92.47 76.48 -13.96
N TYR A 5 -91.27 75.94 -13.82
CA TYR A 5 -90.36 75.76 -14.94
C TYR A 5 -90.19 74.25 -15.11
N GLY A 6 -90.93 73.71 -16.07
CA GLY A 6 -90.78 72.33 -16.49
C GLY A 6 -89.36 72.13 -17.00
N ARG A 7 -88.65 71.17 -16.43
CA ARG A 7 -87.48 70.61 -17.11
C ARG A 7 -87.99 69.84 -18.31
N VAL A 8 -87.99 70.53 -19.43
CA VAL A 8 -87.97 69.98 -20.78
C VAL A 8 -86.96 68.84 -20.78
N GLY A 9 -87.42 67.65 -21.15
CA GLY A 9 -86.62 66.44 -21.15
C GLY A 9 -85.36 66.63 -21.98
N MET A 10 -84.22 66.90 -21.32
CA MET A 10 -82.94 66.41 -21.78
C MET A 10 -83.02 64.89 -21.65
N LYS A 11 -83.46 64.24 -22.73
CA LYS A 11 -83.07 62.87 -22.98
C LYS A 11 -81.57 62.94 -23.19
N ASP A 12 -80.80 62.62 -22.16
CA ASP A 12 -79.38 62.35 -22.31
C ASP A 12 -79.25 61.38 -23.49
N PRO A 13 -78.49 61.69 -24.55
CA PRO A 13 -78.32 60.80 -25.70
C PRO A 13 -77.46 59.56 -25.37
N PHE A 14 -77.29 59.28 -24.09
CA PHE A 14 -76.48 58.22 -23.52
C PHE A 14 -77.27 57.66 -22.34
N MET A 15 -78.22 56.76 -22.58
CA MET A 15 -78.67 55.72 -21.63
C MET A 15 -79.83 54.94 -22.26
N TYR A 16 -79.54 54.23 -23.35
CA TYR A 16 -80.27 53.02 -23.71
C TYR A 16 -79.21 51.99 -24.11
N THR A 17 -78.33 51.63 -23.17
CA THR A 17 -77.63 50.37 -23.31
C THR A 17 -78.66 49.30 -22.98
N SER A 18 -79.31 48.76 -24.01
CA SER A 18 -80.09 47.54 -23.89
C SER A 18 -79.15 46.45 -23.37
N SER A 19 -79.16 46.19 -22.06
CA SER A 19 -78.39 45.08 -21.50
C SER A 19 -78.96 43.79 -22.07
N ILE A 20 -78.11 42.91 -22.58
CA ILE A 20 -78.52 41.68 -23.28
C ILE A 20 -79.31 40.77 -22.32
N ASN A 21 -79.02 40.82 -21.02
CA ASN A 21 -79.62 39.98 -19.99
C ASN A 21 -80.48 40.75 -18.96
N HIS A 22 -81.33 41.66 -19.43
CA HIS A 22 -82.17 42.50 -18.57
C HIS A 22 -83.14 41.69 -17.69
N GLY A 23 -83.18 41.96 -16.38
CA GLY A 23 -84.13 41.35 -15.44
C GLY A 23 -83.75 39.95 -14.92
N LEU A 24 -82.56 39.44 -15.29
CA LEU A 24 -82.03 38.16 -14.81
C LEU A 24 -81.02 38.38 -13.67
N LEU A 25 -80.99 37.45 -12.70
CA LEU A 25 -80.04 37.44 -11.56
C LEU A 25 -79.02 36.30 -11.68
N THR A 26 -78.74 35.85 -12.91
CA THR A 26 -77.81 34.74 -13.19
C THR A 26 -76.38 35.25 -13.36
N GLU A 27 -75.37 34.37 -13.28
CA GLU A 27 -73.95 34.73 -13.47
C GLU A 27 -73.70 35.48 -14.80
N LYS A 28 -74.45 35.10 -15.84
CA LYS A 28 -74.47 35.76 -17.15
C LYS A 28 -74.87 37.24 -17.07
N ALA A 29 -75.85 37.57 -16.24
CA ALA A 29 -76.40 38.91 -16.11
C ALA A 29 -75.48 39.84 -15.29
N LEU A 30 -74.69 39.28 -14.38
CA LEU A 30 -73.71 40.05 -13.60
C LEU A 30 -72.62 40.70 -14.46
N ARG A 31 -72.24 40.07 -15.59
CA ARG A 31 -71.21 40.58 -16.52
C ARG A 31 -71.75 40.95 -17.91
N ASP A 32 -73.06 40.84 -18.10
CA ASP A 32 -73.78 41.02 -19.37
C ASP A 32 -73.14 40.33 -20.59
N VAL A 33 -72.94 39.01 -20.49
CA VAL A 33 -72.26 38.19 -21.52
C VAL A 33 -73.29 37.37 -22.32
N PHE A 34 -72.96 36.94 -23.55
CA PHE A 34 -73.85 36.12 -24.41
C PHE A 34 -74.09 34.70 -23.91
N GLU A 35 -73.12 34.06 -23.23
CA GLU A 35 -73.24 32.74 -22.60
C GLU A 35 -72.29 32.65 -21.39
N ILE A 36 -72.56 31.75 -20.45
CA ILE A 36 -71.67 31.48 -19.30
C ILE A 36 -70.58 30.54 -19.78
N THR A 37 -69.32 30.90 -19.54
CA THR A 37 -68.17 30.02 -19.79
C THR A 37 -67.71 29.38 -18.49
N SER A 38 -67.29 28.12 -18.55
CA SER A 38 -66.70 27.44 -17.40
C SER A 38 -65.32 28.01 -17.07
N TYR A 39 -64.98 28.09 -15.78
CA TYR A 39 -63.62 28.43 -15.33
C TYR A 39 -62.63 27.30 -15.69
N ILE A 40 -61.36 27.66 -15.91
CA ILE A 40 -60.24 26.72 -16.18
C ILE A 40 -59.80 26.03 -14.87
N ASN A 41 -60.75 25.62 -14.05
CA ASN A 41 -60.48 24.88 -12.82
C ASN A 41 -60.59 23.38 -13.13
N PHE A 42 -59.73 22.59 -12.50
CA PHE A 42 -59.73 21.14 -12.65
C PHE A 42 -60.58 20.50 -11.53
N GLY A 43 -61.54 19.64 -11.90
CA GLY A 43 -62.47 18.97 -10.98
C GLY A 43 -63.93 19.33 -11.22
N THR A 44 -64.85 18.70 -10.48
CA THR A 44 -66.28 19.05 -10.45
C THR A 44 -66.59 19.89 -9.19
N ALA A 45 -67.77 20.49 -9.12
CA ALA A 45 -68.17 21.26 -7.93
C ALA A 45 -68.25 20.40 -6.65
N GLU A 46 -68.54 19.11 -6.79
CA GLU A 46 -68.64 18.14 -5.70
C GLU A 46 -67.26 17.58 -5.33
N GLU A 47 -66.35 17.44 -6.31
CA GLU A 47 -64.98 16.93 -6.12
C GLU A 47 -63.95 17.85 -6.81
N PRO A 48 -63.58 18.97 -6.16
CA PRO A 48 -62.53 19.85 -6.67
C PRO A 48 -61.15 19.18 -6.54
N LEU A 49 -60.26 19.40 -7.51
CA LEU A 49 -58.88 18.90 -7.42
C LEU A 49 -58.19 19.56 -6.22
N PRO A 50 -57.68 18.79 -5.24
CA PRO A 50 -57.05 19.36 -4.06
C PRO A 50 -55.70 19.99 -4.42
N TYR A 51 -55.52 21.26 -4.08
CA TYR A 51 -54.23 21.94 -4.21
C TYR A 51 -53.48 21.89 -2.85
N PRO A 52 -52.27 21.29 -2.75
CA PRO A 52 -51.40 20.78 -3.82
C PRO A 52 -51.54 19.27 -4.10
N VAL A 53 -51.47 18.88 -5.38
CA VAL A 53 -51.34 17.47 -5.81
C VAL A 53 -49.87 17.06 -5.76
N LYS A 54 -49.56 16.01 -5.01
CA LYS A 54 -48.21 15.42 -5.03
C LYS A 54 -48.05 14.56 -6.28
N PHE A 55 -47.17 14.99 -7.18
CA PHE A 55 -46.73 14.15 -8.29
C PHE A 55 -45.71 13.13 -7.79
N LYS A 56 -45.71 11.93 -8.38
CA LYS A 56 -44.68 10.94 -8.09
C LYS A 56 -43.38 11.39 -8.76
N ASP A 57 -42.35 11.66 -7.97
CA ASP A 57 -41.02 11.93 -8.54
C ASP A 57 -40.44 10.68 -9.20
N ARG A 58 -39.41 10.87 -10.01
CA ARG A 58 -38.72 9.75 -10.67
C ARG A 58 -38.10 8.84 -9.62
N ASP A 59 -38.22 7.53 -9.83
CA ASP A 59 -37.70 6.54 -8.90
C ASP A 59 -36.17 6.66 -8.69
N SER A 60 -35.41 7.22 -9.64
CA SER A 60 -33.97 7.49 -9.51
C SER A 60 -33.60 8.48 -8.40
N PHE A 61 -34.54 9.32 -7.95
CA PHE A 61 -34.32 10.24 -6.83
C PHE A 61 -34.35 9.52 -5.48
N PHE A 62 -34.91 8.31 -5.44
CA PHE A 62 -35.10 7.56 -4.21
C PHE A 62 -34.47 6.17 -4.33
N GLY A 63 -33.50 5.87 -3.47
CA GLY A 63 -32.89 4.54 -3.42
C GLY A 63 -31.41 4.57 -3.13
N LYS A 64 -30.84 3.38 -2.91
CA LYS A 64 -29.41 3.22 -2.67
C LYS A 64 -28.66 3.28 -4.00
N GLN A 65 -27.69 4.18 -4.10
CA GLN A 65 -26.81 4.26 -5.26
C GLN A 65 -25.83 3.08 -5.30
N ILE A 66 -25.26 2.82 -6.48
CA ILE A 66 -24.21 1.82 -6.67
C ILE A 66 -23.01 2.11 -5.76
N MET A 67 -22.50 1.07 -5.11
CA MET A 67 -21.32 1.18 -4.25
C MET A 67 -20.05 1.22 -5.11
N THR A 68 -19.19 2.20 -4.85
CA THR A 68 -17.85 2.27 -5.43
C THR A 68 -16.81 2.06 -4.33
N GLN A 69 -15.71 1.39 -4.67
CA GLN A 69 -14.58 1.18 -3.77
C GLN A 69 -13.48 2.17 -4.14
N THR A 70 -12.96 2.89 -3.16
CA THR A 70 -11.79 3.75 -3.35
C THR A 70 -10.50 2.91 -3.32
N PRO A 71 -9.44 3.32 -4.05
CA PRO A 71 -8.15 2.68 -3.91
C PRO A 71 -7.68 2.83 -2.46
N LYS A 72 -7.24 1.72 -1.87
CA LYS A 72 -6.68 1.71 -0.52
C LYS A 72 -5.26 2.27 -0.59
N TRP A 73 -5.02 3.36 0.13
CA TRP A 73 -3.73 4.04 0.20
C TRP A 73 -3.03 3.74 1.52
N GLY A 74 -1.74 3.42 1.46
CA GLY A 74 -0.92 3.08 2.63
C GLY A 74 -0.74 1.56 2.81
N PHE A 75 0.31 1.21 3.58
CA PHE A 75 0.83 -0.13 3.96
C PHE A 75 0.55 -1.30 3.00
N GLN A 76 1.62 -1.95 2.52
CA GLN A 76 1.63 -3.09 1.59
C GLN A 76 0.96 -4.33 2.23
N THR A 77 -0.37 -4.29 2.32
CA THR A 77 -1.24 -5.30 2.93
C THR A 77 -2.02 -6.02 1.82
N ASN A 78 -2.38 -7.29 2.06
CA ASN A 78 -2.88 -8.16 1.00
C ASN A 78 -4.20 -7.69 0.35
N ASP A 79 -4.96 -6.85 1.04
CA ASP A 79 -6.24 -6.32 0.58
C ASP A 79 -6.11 -5.13 -0.38
N VAL A 80 -4.89 -4.62 -0.57
CA VAL A 80 -4.53 -3.62 -1.58
C VAL A 80 -4.27 -4.28 -2.94
N PHE A 81 -3.72 -5.50 -2.94
CA PHE A 81 -3.49 -6.24 -4.18
C PHE A 81 -4.80 -6.73 -4.80
N PHE A 82 -4.78 -6.93 -6.12
CA PHE A 82 -5.92 -7.51 -6.84
C PHE A 82 -6.26 -8.92 -6.35
N GLN A 83 -5.22 -9.71 -6.09
CA GLN A 83 -5.34 -11.02 -5.45
C GLN A 83 -5.23 -10.82 -3.95
N LYS A 84 -6.31 -11.15 -3.23
CA LYS A 84 -6.35 -11.07 -1.76
C LYS A 84 -5.52 -12.18 -1.10
N GLU A 85 -5.40 -13.30 -1.79
CA GLU A 85 -4.53 -14.39 -1.38
C GLU A 85 -3.11 -14.06 -1.82
N HIS A 86 -2.16 -14.16 -0.89
CA HIS A 86 -0.74 -13.95 -1.14
C HIS A 86 0.00 -15.26 -0.88
N PRO A 87 -0.06 -16.23 -1.81
CA PRO A 87 0.59 -17.52 -1.61
C PRO A 87 2.11 -17.35 -1.64
N TRP A 88 2.80 -17.86 -0.63
CA TRP A 88 4.26 -17.94 -0.66
C TRP A 88 4.70 -19.26 -1.27
N VAL A 89 5.75 -19.23 -2.08
CA VAL A 89 6.28 -20.43 -2.75
C VAL A 89 6.73 -21.50 -1.74
N PHE A 90 7.15 -21.06 -0.55
CA PHE A 90 7.66 -21.94 0.51
C PHE A 90 6.57 -22.42 1.47
N ASP A 91 5.31 -22.02 1.27
CA ASP A 91 4.22 -22.46 2.14
C ASP A 91 4.01 -23.98 1.98
N GLY A 92 4.12 -24.71 3.09
CA GLY A 92 3.94 -26.16 3.15
C GLY A 92 5.23 -26.98 2.96
N ASP A 93 6.36 -26.35 2.62
CA ASP A 93 7.66 -27.02 2.62
C ASP A 93 8.31 -26.98 4.01
N LEU A 94 8.93 -28.10 4.39
CA LEU A 94 9.63 -28.18 5.67
C LEU A 94 11.00 -27.54 5.53
N PHE A 95 11.36 -26.71 6.50
CA PHE A 95 12.70 -26.14 6.54
C PHE A 95 13.73 -27.23 6.88
N VAL A 96 14.64 -27.51 5.94
CA VAL A 96 15.71 -28.50 6.09
C VAL A 96 17.07 -27.84 5.93
N ASP A 97 17.81 -27.74 7.04
CA ASP A 97 19.12 -27.08 7.08
C ASP A 97 20.23 -27.84 6.32
N ARG A 98 20.18 -29.18 6.32
CA ARG A 98 21.25 -30.02 5.76
C ARG A 98 20.73 -31.31 5.15
N ASN A 99 21.44 -31.80 4.14
CA ASN A 99 21.14 -33.09 3.52
C ASN A 99 21.65 -34.21 4.43
N MET A 100 20.74 -35.03 4.96
CA MET A 100 21.09 -36.17 5.81
C MET A 100 21.39 -37.42 4.95
N TYR A 101 22.67 -37.64 4.67
CA TYR A 101 23.11 -38.79 3.86
C TYR A 101 22.80 -40.17 4.47
N VAL A 102 22.52 -40.23 5.77
CA VAL A 102 22.12 -41.48 6.44
C VAL A 102 20.81 -42.02 5.85
N GLU A 103 19.90 -41.14 5.48
CA GLU A 103 18.57 -41.52 4.96
C GLU A 103 18.62 -41.82 3.47
N SER A 104 19.41 -41.06 2.70
CA SER A 104 19.49 -41.20 1.24
C SER A 104 20.46 -42.28 0.77
N GLN A 105 21.49 -42.60 1.56
CA GLN A 105 22.50 -43.61 1.24
C GLN A 105 22.54 -44.66 2.37
N PRO A 106 21.65 -45.67 2.37
CA PRO A 106 21.64 -46.69 3.41
C PRO A 106 22.88 -47.59 3.39
N ASP A 107 23.39 -47.88 2.19
CA ASP A 107 24.57 -48.74 2.02
C ASP A 107 25.85 -47.91 2.12
N ARG A 108 26.73 -48.33 3.04
CA ARG A 108 28.05 -47.73 3.22
C ARG A 108 29.14 -48.74 2.86
N TYR A 109 29.97 -48.37 1.89
CA TYR A 109 31.06 -49.22 1.42
C TYR A 109 32.40 -48.76 2.00
N LYS A 110 33.28 -49.71 2.32
CA LYS A 110 34.64 -49.42 2.77
C LYS A 110 35.51 -49.02 1.57
N GLY A 111 35.83 -47.73 1.48
CA GLY A 111 36.76 -47.18 0.48
C GLY A 111 38.23 -47.32 0.89
N PHE A 112 39.12 -46.72 0.08
CA PHE A 112 40.57 -46.78 0.29
C PHE A 112 41.01 -46.09 1.59
N TRP A 113 40.79 -44.78 1.71
CA TRP A 113 41.22 -43.98 2.88
C TRP A 113 40.04 -43.45 3.70
N THR A 114 38.90 -43.23 3.04
CA THR A 114 37.65 -42.81 3.66
C THR A 114 36.57 -43.84 3.33
N SER A 115 35.80 -44.21 4.35
CA SER A 115 34.69 -45.16 4.24
C SER A 115 33.36 -44.51 4.63
N ASP A 116 33.25 -43.19 4.45
CA ASP A 116 32.03 -42.42 4.73
C ASP A 116 31.11 -42.36 3.51
N PHE A 117 29.91 -41.80 3.71
CA PHE A 117 28.98 -41.52 2.61
C PHE A 117 29.61 -40.67 1.52
N SER A 118 29.09 -40.80 0.30
CA SER A 118 29.50 -39.95 -0.80
C SER A 118 28.83 -38.57 -0.67
N LYS A 119 29.63 -37.53 -0.39
CA LYS A 119 29.14 -36.17 -0.08
C LYS A 119 29.55 -35.11 -1.11
N ARG A 120 29.62 -35.47 -2.39
CA ARG A 120 30.04 -34.52 -3.45
C ARG A 120 29.06 -33.37 -3.63
N ASP A 121 27.79 -33.60 -3.31
CA ASP A 121 26.68 -32.65 -3.41
C ASP A 121 26.43 -31.86 -2.11
N GLU A 122 27.20 -32.08 -1.04
CA GLU A 122 26.99 -31.44 0.28
C GLU A 122 27.02 -29.90 0.19
N TYR A 123 27.83 -29.38 -0.73
CA TYR A 123 28.03 -27.95 -0.95
C TYR A 123 27.16 -27.39 -2.09
N THR A 124 26.17 -28.14 -2.56
CA THR A 124 25.10 -27.58 -3.41
C THR A 124 24.05 -26.84 -2.58
N ASN A 125 23.89 -27.21 -1.30
CA ASN A 125 23.02 -26.51 -0.35
C ASN A 125 23.68 -25.21 0.14
N VAL A 126 22.97 -24.09 -0.06
CA VAL A 126 23.43 -22.74 0.30
C VAL A 126 23.78 -22.64 1.79
N MET A 127 22.95 -23.19 2.68
CA MET A 127 23.17 -23.12 4.13
C MET A 127 24.51 -23.77 4.51
N ARG A 128 24.81 -24.94 3.95
CA ARG A 128 26.07 -25.65 4.21
C ARG A 128 27.28 -24.90 3.67
N THR A 129 27.14 -24.23 2.52
CA THR A 129 28.21 -23.37 1.99
C THR A 129 28.46 -22.15 2.87
N GLU A 130 27.43 -21.51 3.40
CA GLU A 130 27.59 -20.34 4.28
C GLU A 130 28.21 -20.72 5.62
N GLN A 131 27.82 -21.85 6.21
CA GLN A 131 28.49 -22.39 7.40
C GLN A 131 29.99 -22.63 7.16
N TYR A 132 30.35 -23.19 6.00
CA TYR A 132 31.76 -23.41 5.66
C TYR A 132 32.51 -22.08 5.44
N ARG A 133 31.87 -21.10 4.80
CA ARG A 133 32.44 -19.75 4.66
C ARG A 133 32.66 -19.09 6.02
N GLU A 134 31.74 -19.25 6.95
CA GLU A 134 31.87 -18.72 8.31
C GLU A 134 33.04 -19.38 9.06
N GLN A 135 33.16 -20.71 8.97
CA GLN A 135 34.28 -21.44 9.55
C GLN A 135 35.62 -20.93 9.01
N LEU A 136 35.76 -20.79 7.68
CA LEU A 136 36.97 -20.27 7.05
C LEU A 136 37.30 -18.83 7.50
N LYS A 137 36.28 -17.98 7.68
CA LYS A 137 36.46 -16.61 8.20
C LYS A 137 37.03 -16.64 9.62
N LEU A 138 36.50 -17.51 10.47
CA LEU A 138 36.94 -17.66 11.86
C LEU A 138 38.35 -18.25 11.94
N GLU A 139 38.64 -19.30 11.18
CA GLU A 139 39.97 -19.92 11.12
C GLU A 139 41.02 -18.90 10.67
N ASN A 140 40.74 -18.13 9.62
CA ASN A 140 41.65 -17.07 9.18
C ASN A 140 41.85 -15.98 10.23
N LYS A 141 40.79 -15.61 10.97
CA LYS A 141 40.88 -14.65 12.07
C LYS A 141 41.78 -15.18 13.19
N HIS A 142 41.62 -16.44 13.57
CA HIS A 142 42.45 -17.08 14.61
C HIS A 142 43.91 -17.24 14.17
N SER A 143 44.16 -17.62 12.91
CA SER A 143 45.51 -17.72 12.35
C SER A 143 46.24 -16.38 12.41
N LYS A 144 45.60 -15.28 11.99
CA LYS A 144 46.18 -13.93 12.07
C LYS A 144 46.52 -13.53 13.50
N LYS A 145 45.57 -13.75 14.42
CA LYS A 145 45.78 -13.46 15.85
C LYS A 145 46.93 -14.28 16.44
N SER A 146 47.08 -15.54 16.04
CA SER A 146 48.18 -16.39 16.50
C SER A 146 49.54 -15.90 16.01
N VAL A 147 49.62 -15.39 14.77
CA VAL A 147 50.84 -14.79 14.22
C VAL A 147 51.20 -13.52 14.98
N GLU A 148 50.23 -12.60 15.16
CA GLU A 148 50.43 -11.36 15.94
C GLU A 148 50.96 -11.66 17.34
N GLN A 149 50.34 -12.61 18.06
CA GLN A 149 50.81 -13.03 19.38
C GLN A 149 52.23 -13.62 19.36
N SER A 150 52.59 -14.33 18.30
CA SER A 150 53.93 -14.90 18.14
C SER A 150 54.96 -13.81 17.88
N GLU A 151 54.63 -12.83 17.03
CA GLU A 151 55.47 -11.66 16.78
C GLU A 151 55.70 -10.82 18.04
N ASP A 152 54.66 -10.58 18.82
CA ASP A 152 54.77 -9.84 20.07
C ASP A 152 55.64 -10.56 21.10
N ARG A 153 55.54 -11.90 21.19
CA ARG A 153 56.44 -12.72 22.00
C ARG A 153 57.89 -12.63 21.51
N ILE A 154 58.12 -12.71 20.20
CA ILE A 154 59.46 -12.56 19.61
C ILE A 154 60.03 -11.18 19.94
N LYS A 155 59.25 -10.11 19.78
CA LYS A 155 59.66 -8.75 20.15
C LYS A 155 60.01 -8.64 21.63
N ALA A 156 59.20 -9.22 22.51
CA ALA A 156 59.47 -9.25 23.95
C ALA A 156 60.78 -9.99 24.27
N ILE A 157 61.02 -11.15 23.64
CA ILE A 157 62.28 -11.91 23.80
C ILE A 157 63.48 -11.10 23.30
N LYS A 158 63.36 -10.44 22.13
CA LYS A 158 64.43 -9.58 21.59
C LYS A 158 64.72 -8.38 22.49
N ALA A 159 63.70 -7.78 23.10
CA ALA A 159 63.86 -6.68 24.05
C ALA A 159 64.54 -7.16 25.35
N GLN A 160 64.19 -8.35 25.83
CA GLN A 160 64.80 -8.94 27.02
C GLN A 160 66.27 -9.36 26.78
N TYR A 161 66.60 -9.79 25.56
CA TYR A 161 67.92 -10.25 25.17
C TYR A 161 68.38 -9.56 23.86
N PRO A 162 68.88 -8.33 23.93
CA PRO A 162 69.23 -7.52 22.76
C PRO A 162 70.41 -8.08 21.94
N ASP A 163 71.16 -9.03 22.50
CA ASP A 163 72.31 -9.65 21.83
C ASP A 163 71.96 -10.91 21.01
N ILE A 164 70.70 -11.37 21.02
CA ILE A 164 70.28 -12.60 20.31
C ILE A 164 70.50 -12.50 18.79
N ASP A 165 70.25 -11.33 18.19
CA ASP A 165 70.43 -11.12 16.74
C ASP A 165 71.88 -10.78 16.36
N LYS A 166 72.78 -10.59 17.32
CA LYS A 166 74.19 -10.30 17.00
C LYS A 166 74.81 -11.58 16.45
N PRO A 167 75.43 -11.56 15.25
CA PRO A 167 76.16 -12.72 14.77
C PRO A 167 77.20 -13.08 15.81
N HIS A 168 77.20 -14.33 16.26
CA HIS A 168 78.25 -14.82 17.12
C HIS A 168 79.56 -14.58 16.39
N ARG A 169 80.39 -13.68 16.92
CA ARG A 169 81.74 -13.46 16.43
C ARG A 169 82.47 -14.77 16.69
N THR A 170 82.49 -15.67 15.72
CA THR A 170 83.41 -16.79 15.75
C THR A 170 84.79 -16.14 15.85
N ARG A 171 85.44 -16.31 17.01
CA ARG A 171 86.87 -15.99 17.13
C ARG A 171 87.53 -16.91 16.12
N VAL A 172 87.77 -16.38 14.93
CA VAL A 172 88.65 -17.00 13.96
C VAL A 172 89.97 -17.16 14.69
N ILE A 173 90.42 -18.40 14.84
CA ILE A 173 91.63 -18.86 15.55
C ILE A 173 92.92 -18.36 14.85
N ASN A 174 92.86 -17.28 14.08
CA ASN A 174 93.97 -16.84 13.24
C ASN A 174 94.94 -15.87 13.95
N ASP A 175 94.55 -15.24 15.05
CA ASP A 175 95.44 -14.28 15.74
C ASP A 175 96.58 -14.97 16.52
N TRP A 176 96.43 -16.23 16.92
CA TRP A 176 97.49 -16.98 17.62
C TRP A 176 98.49 -17.64 16.65
N ILE A 177 98.01 -18.04 15.46
CA ILE A 177 98.87 -18.63 14.42
C ILE A 177 99.70 -17.55 13.72
N LEU A 178 99.17 -16.33 13.54
CA LEU A 178 99.89 -15.22 12.93
C LEU A 178 100.95 -14.60 13.85
N SER A 179 100.78 -14.65 15.18
CA SER A 179 101.83 -14.22 16.11
C SER A 179 102.97 -15.24 16.23
N ALA A 180 102.67 -16.54 16.14
CA ALA A 180 103.68 -17.60 16.24
C ALA A 180 104.58 -17.74 15.00
N LEU A 181 104.16 -17.22 13.84
CA LEU A 181 104.92 -17.23 12.60
C LEU A 181 105.86 -16.03 12.42
N HIS A 182 105.75 -15.00 13.28
CA HIS A 182 106.59 -13.80 13.20
C HIS A 182 107.76 -13.81 14.22
N ASP A 183 107.78 -14.81 15.11
CA ASP A 183 108.79 -15.01 16.16
C ASP A 183 109.66 -16.28 15.92
N ALA A 184 109.65 -16.85 14.71
CA ALA A 184 110.54 -17.94 14.26
C ALA A 184 111.35 -17.49 13.04
#